data_AF-X1J9T8-F1
#
_entry.id   AF-X1J9T8-F1
#
_cell.length_a   1.000
_cell.length_b   1.000
_cell.length_c   1.000
_cell.angle_alpha   90.00
_cell.angle_beta   90.00
_cell.angle_gamma   90.00
#
_symmetry.space_group_name_H-M   'P 1'
#
loop_
_entity.id
_entity.type
_entity.pdbx_description
1 polymer ?
#
loop_
_entity_poly.entity_id
_entity_poly.type
_entity_poly.pdbx_seq_one_letter_code
_entity_poly.pdbx_strand_id
1 'polypeptide(L)'
;SADFSREKLENMRNAGADIIVDCCPFCHLQMDLGQLEANNIYKDMVGEPYKIPVIYITQLLGLAFGINPNQLGLMKNHDLKGVSPFIPLEPFLKKVKAQLT
;
A
#
# COMPACT_ATOMS: atom_id res chain seq x y z
N SER A 1 -13.18 -10.49 9.35
CA SER A 1 -11.99 -10.33 8.49
C SER A 1 -11.30 -9.00 8.74
N ALA A 2 -12.03 -7.88 8.72
CA ALA A 2 -11.48 -6.53 8.91
C ALA A 2 -10.67 -6.34 10.21
N ASP A 3 -11.02 -7.07 11.28
CA ASP A 3 -10.33 -6.99 12.58
C ASP A 3 -8.85 -7.42 12.50
N PHE A 4 -8.58 -8.54 11.83
CA PHE A 4 -7.22 -9.03 11.58
C PHE A 4 -6.42 -8.09 10.68
N SER A 5 -7.09 -7.48 9.70
CA SER A 5 -6.44 -6.50 8.81
C SER A 5 -6.06 -5.24 9.58
N ARG A 6 -6.96 -4.71 10.41
CA ARG A 6 -6.68 -3.58 11.30
C ARG A 6 -5.50 -3.88 12.22
N GLU A 7 -5.49 -5.03 12.89
CA GLU A 7 -4.37 -5.41 13.78
C GLU A 7 -3.02 -5.43 13.03
N LYS A 8 -2.98 -6.01 11.84
CA LYS A 8 -1.77 -6.01 11.00
C LYS A 8 -1.34 -4.60 10.60
N LEU A 9 -2.27 -3.77 10.15
CA LEU A 9 -2.00 -2.39 9.74
C LEU A 9 -1.47 -1.54 10.90
N GLU A 10 -2.04 -1.71 12.09
CA GLU A 10 -1.61 -1.03 13.30
C GLU A 10 -0.18 -1.43 13.69
N ASN A 11 0.12 -2.72 13.68
CA ASN A 11 1.47 -3.22 13.95
C ASN A 11 2.50 -2.70 12.93
N MET A 12 2.14 -2.67 11.64
CA MET A 12 3.00 -2.14 10.58
C MET A 12 3.26 -0.63 10.74
N ARG A 13 2.24 0.15 11.07
CA ARG A 13 2.37 1.59 11.38
C ARG A 13 3.31 1.79 12.57
N ASN A 14 3.08 1.08 13.67
CA ASN A 14 3.86 1.22 14.90
C ASN A 14 5.33 0.79 14.71
N ALA A 15 5.59 -0.12 13.78
CA ALA A 15 6.94 -0.48 13.35
C ALA A 15 7.60 0.52 12.39
N GLY A 16 6.87 1.54 11.91
CA GLY A 16 7.37 2.52 10.94
C GLY A 16 7.54 1.96 9.52
N ALA A 17 6.71 0.99 9.12
CA ALA A 17 6.78 0.40 7.79
C ALA A 17 6.48 1.43 6.68
N ASP A 18 7.37 1.53 5.69
CA ASP A 18 7.18 2.43 4.55
C ASP A 18 6.15 1.92 3.53
N ILE A 19 6.07 0.59 3.38
CA ILE A 19 5.20 -0.12 2.43
C ILE A 19 4.83 -1.50 2.97
N ILE A 20 3.76 -2.07 2.43
CA ILE A 20 3.37 -3.48 2.59
C ILE A 20 3.77 -4.23 1.31
N VAL A 21 4.47 -5.34 1.46
CA VAL A 21 4.79 -6.24 0.36
C VAL A 21 4.07 -7.56 0.57
N ASP A 22 3.37 -8.04 -0.45
CA ASP A 22 2.66 -9.31 -0.41
C ASP A 22 2.91 -10.14 -1.68
N CYS A 23 2.48 -11.41 -1.64
CA CYS A 23 2.60 -12.36 -2.75
C CYS A 23 1.28 -13.08 -3.04
N CYS A 24 0.15 -12.51 -2.60
CA CYS A 24 -1.16 -13.12 -2.71
C CYS A 24 -2.19 -12.08 -3.14
N PRO A 25 -2.88 -12.24 -4.30
CA PRO A 25 -3.79 -11.22 -4.80
C PRO A 25 -4.92 -10.87 -3.82
N PHE A 26 -5.37 -11.83 -3.01
CA PHE A 26 -6.34 -11.58 -1.96
C PHE A 26 -5.76 -10.77 -0.80
N CYS A 27 -4.50 -11.02 -0.42
CA CYS A 27 -3.82 -10.20 0.59
C CYS A 27 -3.60 -8.78 0.07
N HIS A 28 -3.23 -8.64 -1.21
CA HIS A 28 -3.12 -7.35 -1.88
C HIS A 28 -4.43 -6.57 -1.80
N LEU A 29 -5.54 -7.19 -2.19
CA LEU A 29 -6.89 -6.60 -2.11
C LEU A 29 -7.26 -6.21 -0.66
N GLN A 30 -6.97 -7.10 0.29
CA GLN A 30 -7.30 -6.91 1.70
C GLN A 30 -6.48 -5.80 2.38
N MET A 31 -5.23 -5.61 1.97
CA MET A 31 -4.35 -4.58 2.54
C MET A 31 -4.42 -3.27 1.77
N ASP A 32 -4.73 -3.29 0.47
CA ASP A 32 -4.89 -2.07 -0.32
C ASP A 32 -6.31 -1.52 -0.14
N LEU A 33 -7.34 -2.19 -0.69
CA LEU A 33 -8.72 -1.72 -0.54
C LEU A 33 -9.27 -1.85 0.88
N GLY A 34 -8.90 -2.91 1.58
CA GLY A 34 -9.40 -3.14 2.95
C GLY A 34 -8.93 -2.09 3.96
N GLN A 35 -7.93 -1.25 3.64
CA GLN A 35 -7.61 -0.08 4.47
C GLN A 35 -8.78 0.89 4.56
N LEU A 36 -9.56 1.10 3.49
CA LEU A 36 -10.75 1.96 3.53
C LEU A 36 -11.81 1.39 4.48
N GLU A 37 -12.06 0.09 4.36
CA GLU A 37 -13.01 -0.62 5.21
C GLU A 37 -12.58 -0.55 6.68
N ALA A 38 -11.31 -0.83 6.97
CA ALA A 38 -10.75 -0.72 8.31
C ALA A 38 -10.85 0.71 8.87
N ASN A 39 -10.51 1.72 8.06
CA ASN A 39 -10.61 3.12 8.43
C ASN A 39 -12.05 3.55 8.72
N ASN A 40 -13.04 3.03 7.98
CA ASN A 40 -14.45 3.35 8.18
C ASN A 40 -15.03 2.64 9.42
N ILE A 41 -14.75 1.35 9.60
CA ILE A 41 -15.28 0.53 10.70
C ILE A 41 -14.66 0.94 12.04
N TYR A 42 -13.36 1.20 12.06
CA TYR A 42 -12.58 1.42 13.28
C TYR A 42 -12.19 2.88 13.51
N LYS A 43 -12.82 3.84 12.83
CA LYS A 43 -12.51 5.29 12.90
C LYS A 43 -12.41 5.84 14.34
N ASP A 44 -13.20 5.31 15.27
CA ASP A 44 -13.25 5.78 16.66
C ASP A 44 -12.21 5.09 17.56
N MET A 45 -11.54 4.04 17.04
CA MET A 45 -10.48 3.30 17.72
C MET A 45 -9.08 3.65 17.19
N VAL A 46 -8.98 4.10 15.94
CA VAL A 46 -7.71 4.45 15.30
C VAL A 46 -7.54 5.98 15.32
N GLY A 47 -6.41 6.46 15.84
CA GLY A 47 -6.17 7.91 15.94
C GLY A 47 -6.12 8.62 14.58
N GLU A 48 -5.65 7.90 13.55
CA GLU A 48 -5.59 8.40 12.18
C GLU A 48 -5.85 7.28 11.15
N PRO A 49 -6.35 7.61 9.94
CA PRO A 49 -6.58 6.62 8.88
C PRO A 49 -5.28 5.93 8.42
N TYR A 50 -5.32 4.62 8.23
CA TYR A 50 -4.26 3.85 7.58
C TYR A 50 -4.09 4.31 6.12
N LYS A 51 -2.84 4.57 5.74
CA LYS A 51 -2.41 4.99 4.40
C LYS A 51 -1.04 4.39 4.06
N ILE A 52 -0.87 3.09 4.28
CA ILE A 52 0.38 2.38 3.97
C ILE A 52 0.32 1.88 2.52
N PRO A 53 1.24 2.29 1.62
CA PRO A 53 1.24 1.81 0.24
C PRO A 53 1.44 0.29 0.18
N VAL A 54 0.75 -0.38 -0.74
CA VAL A 54 0.85 -1.82 -0.95
C VAL A 54 1.47 -2.10 -2.30
N ILE A 55 2.43 -3.02 -2.36
CA ILE A 55 3.08 -3.43 -3.61
C ILE A 55 3.15 -4.97 -3.67
N TYR A 56 2.79 -5.52 -4.82
CA TYR A 56 2.94 -6.96 -5.03
C TYR A 56 4.41 -7.31 -5.26
N ILE A 57 4.87 -8.45 -4.74
CA ILE A 57 6.29 -8.83 -4.76
C ILE A 57 6.90 -8.81 -6.17
N THR A 58 6.16 -9.25 -7.20
CA THR A 58 6.67 -9.24 -8.59
C THR A 58 6.77 -7.82 -9.15
N GLN A 59 5.92 -6.88 -8.70
CA GLN A 59 6.04 -5.47 -9.05
C GLN A 59 7.28 -4.86 -8.39
N LEU A 60 7.54 -5.17 -7.12
CA LEU A 60 8.75 -4.73 -6.42
C LEU A 60 10.02 -5.25 -7.09
N LEU A 61 10.04 -6.53 -7.46
CA LEU A 61 11.16 -7.12 -8.22
C LEU A 61 11.33 -6.44 -9.58
N GLY A 62 10.24 -6.16 -10.29
CA GLY A 62 10.27 -5.42 -11.54
C GLY A 62 10.92 -4.04 -11.40
N LEU A 63 10.55 -3.29 -10.35
CA LEU A 63 11.20 -2.01 -10.03
C LEU A 63 12.69 -2.17 -9.77
N ALA A 64 13.09 -3.19 -9.00
CA ALA A 64 14.50 -3.47 -8.70
C ALA A 64 15.30 -3.84 -9.96
N PHE A 65 14.67 -4.48 -10.95
CA PHE A 65 15.27 -4.77 -12.25
C PHE A 65 15.22 -3.59 -13.24
N GLY A 66 14.74 -2.42 -12.82
CA GLY A 66 14.69 -1.22 -13.66
C GLY A 66 13.52 -1.20 -14.65
N ILE A 67 12.51 -2.06 -14.47
CA ILE A 67 11.28 -2.01 -15.28
C ILE A 67 10.50 -0.73 -14.94
N ASN A 68 9.94 -0.10 -15.97
CA ASN A 68 9.19 1.14 -15.81
C ASN A 68 7.95 0.92 -14.91
N PRO A 69 7.71 1.74 -13.86
CA PRO A 69 6.54 1.64 -12.98
C PRO A 69 5.18 1.62 -13.71
N ASN A 70 5.06 2.31 -14.85
CA ASN A 70 3.85 2.30 -15.68
C ASN A 70 3.55 0.89 -16.22
N GLN A 71 4.59 0.14 -16.63
CA GLN A 71 4.44 -1.22 -17.16
C GLN A 71 4.07 -2.23 -16.05
N LEU A 72 4.43 -1.92 -14.81
CA LEU A 72 4.12 -2.73 -13.63
C LEU A 72 2.72 -2.44 -13.07
N GLY A 73 1.98 -1.50 -13.67
CA GLY A 73 0.66 -1.08 -13.20
C GLY A 73 0.70 -0.30 -11.88
N LEU A 74 1.86 0.22 -11.48
CA LEU A 74 2.03 0.98 -10.23
C LEU A 74 1.64 2.45 -10.35
N MET A 75 1.52 2.94 -11.58
CA MET A 75 1.09 4.29 -11.89
C MET A 75 -0.31 4.19 -12.50
N LYS A 76 -1.34 4.49 -11.71
CA LYS A 76 -2.72 4.56 -12.21
C LYS A 76 -3.18 6.01 -12.18
N ASN A 77 -3.73 6.48 -13.30
CA ASN A 77 -4.32 7.81 -13.40
C ASN A 77 -5.47 7.93 -12.39
N HIS A 78 -5.38 8.91 -11.50
CA HIS A 78 -6.33 9.18 -10.40
C HIS A 78 -7.78 9.49 -10.86
N ASP A 79 -8.05 9.56 -12.16
CA ASP A 79 -9.34 10.00 -12.72
C ASP A 79 -10.39 8.89 -12.87
N LEU A 80 -10.08 7.65 -12.48
CA LEU A 80 -11.06 6.56 -12.48
C LEU A 80 -12.05 6.73 -11.31
N LYS A 81 -13.15 7.46 -11.56
CA LYS A 81 -14.28 7.58 -10.63
C LYS A 81 -14.78 6.18 -10.24
N GLY A 82 -14.76 5.88 -8.94
CA GLY A 82 -15.21 4.60 -8.38
C GLY A 82 -14.10 3.56 -8.12
N VAL A 83 -12.83 3.91 -8.35
CA VAL A 83 -11.69 3.01 -8.11
C VAL A 83 -10.83 3.58 -6.99
N SER A 84 -11.17 3.21 -5.75
CA SER A 84 -10.40 3.50 -4.55
C SER A 84 -10.06 2.20 -3.84
N PRO A 85 -8.90 2.12 -3.16
CA PRO A 85 -7.76 3.03 -3.16
C PRO A 85 -6.62 2.50 -4.04
N PHE A 86 -5.70 3.39 -4.40
CA PHE A 86 -4.31 3.03 -4.65
C PHE A 86 -3.47 4.10 -3.95
N ILE A 87 -2.96 3.76 -2.77
CA ILE A 87 -2.16 4.68 -1.97
C ILE A 87 -0.85 4.96 -2.75
N PRO A 88 -0.49 6.24 -3.00
CA PRO A 88 0.64 6.58 -3.87
C PRO A 88 1.98 6.00 -3.35
N LEU A 89 2.76 5.37 -4.23
CA LEU A 89 4.09 4.80 -3.93
C LEU A 89 5.23 5.82 -4.02
N GLU A 90 4.95 7.02 -4.55
CA GLU A 90 5.93 8.09 -4.77
C GLU A 90 6.75 8.46 -3.53
N PRO A 91 6.18 8.53 -2.30
CA PRO A 91 6.96 8.80 -1.09
C PRO A 91 8.05 7.73 -0.86
N PHE A 92 7.70 6.46 -0.98
CA PHE A 92 8.64 5.34 -0.86
C PHE A 92 9.70 5.37 -1.95
N LEU A 93 9.30 5.58 -3.21
CA LEU A 93 10.23 5.66 -4.33
C LEU A 93 11.24 6.82 -4.18
N LYS A 94 10.81 7.96 -3.62
CA LYS A 94 11.73 9.07 -3.28
C LYS A 94 12.72 8.67 -2.19
N LYS A 95 12.26 7.99 -1.14
CA LYS A 95 13.10 7.50 -0.04
C LYS A 95 14.18 6.53 -0.56
N VAL A 96 13.79 5.55 -1.37
CA VAL A 96 14.72 4.58 -1.96
C VAL A 96 15.73 5.27 -2.88
N LYS A 97 15.28 6.19 -3.76
CA LYS A 97 16.20 6.95 -4.63
C LYS A 97 17.26 7.73 -3.84
N ALA A 98 16.88 8.34 -2.72
CA ALA A 98 17.81 9.07 -1.87
C ALA A 98 18.83 8.16 -1.14
N GLN A 99 18.55 6.87 -1.01
CA GLN A 99 19.48 5.89 -0.41
C GLN A 99 20.44 5.27 -1.43
N LEU A 100 20.12 5.36 -2.73
CA LEU A 100 20.92 4.82 -3.82
C LEU A 100 21.91 5.85 -4.42
N THR A 101 21.81 7.11 -4.01
CA THR A 101 22.70 8.23 -4.36
C THR A 101 23.63 8.56 -3.21
#